data_AF-A0A482D2D0-F1
#
_entry.id   AF-A0A482D2D0-F1
#
_cell.length_a   1.000
_cell.length_b   1.000
_cell.length_c   1.000
_cell.angle_alpha   90.00
_cell.angle_beta   90.00
_cell.angle_gamma   90.00
#
_symmetry.space_group_name_H-M   'P 1'
#
loop_
_entity.id
_entity.type
_entity.pdbx_description
1 polymer ?
#
loop_
_entity_poly.entity_id
_entity_poly.type
_entity_poly.pdbx_seq_one_letter_code
_entity_poly.pdbx_strand_id
1 'polypeptide(L)'
;MDASSRKERLIGATGSISAAASVLGSWQVCHNVCLALIAALSVIGISLQGMPLLFFTTIAKPVWMVAAALLAVTLFFYFTRKCISPGLMLLNIGLVAAGVPFQALQPQIALFYLSGGVLVFFGAMALVQEWRMRRRCAHGCS
;
A
#
# COMPACT_ATOMS: atom_id res chain seq x y z
N MET A 1 -22.79 20.77 -13.88
CA MET A 1 -21.82 19.68 -13.59
C MET A 1 -20.60 19.89 -14.48
N ASP A 2 -19.61 20.61 -13.97
CA ASP A 2 -18.52 21.13 -14.80
C ASP A 2 -17.52 20.04 -15.19
N ALA A 3 -17.04 20.10 -16.44
CA ALA A 3 -16.11 19.13 -17.01
C ALA A 3 -14.80 18.99 -16.21
N SER A 4 -14.44 20.02 -15.43
CA SER A 4 -13.27 20.05 -14.55
C SER A 4 -13.34 18.99 -13.42
N SER A 5 -14.47 18.90 -12.73
CA SER A 5 -14.65 17.96 -11.60
C SER A 5 -14.64 16.49 -12.04
N ARG A 6 -15.08 16.21 -13.27
CA ARG A 6 -15.07 14.86 -13.86
C ARG A 6 -13.64 14.39 -14.14
N LYS A 7 -12.76 15.28 -14.61
CA LYS A 7 -11.33 14.99 -14.84
C LYS A 7 -10.59 14.74 -13.53
N GLU A 8 -10.79 15.54 -12.49
CA GLU A 8 -10.13 15.33 -11.18
C GLU A 8 -10.50 13.99 -10.53
N ARG A 9 -11.78 13.58 -10.62
CA ARG A 9 -12.23 12.27 -10.12
C ARG A 9 -11.63 11.11 -10.91
N LEU A 10 -11.52 11.25 -12.23
CA LEU A 10 -10.88 10.25 -13.09
C LEU A 10 -9.39 10.12 -12.77
N ILE A 11 -8.67 11.24 -12.64
CA ILE A 11 -7.24 11.27 -12.35
C ILE A 11 -6.94 10.73 -10.94
N GLY A 12 -7.77 11.04 -9.93
CA GLY A 12 -7.61 10.51 -8.57
C GLY A 12 -7.93 9.01 -8.45
N ALA A 13 -8.95 8.53 -9.18
CA ALA A 13 -9.30 7.11 -9.20
C ALA A 13 -8.28 6.29 -9.99
N THR A 14 -7.84 6.76 -11.17
CA THR A 14 -6.80 6.08 -11.94
C THR A 14 -5.46 6.11 -11.24
N GLY A 15 -5.10 7.19 -10.53
CA GLY A 15 -3.89 7.22 -9.70
C GLY A 15 -3.88 6.14 -8.61
N SER A 16 -5.02 5.92 -7.95
CA SER A 16 -5.16 4.89 -6.91
C SER A 16 -5.14 3.46 -7.48
N ILE A 17 -5.80 3.25 -8.63
CA ILE A 17 -5.84 1.96 -9.32
C ILE A 17 -4.46 1.63 -9.91
N SER A 18 -3.77 2.61 -10.48
CA SER A 18 -2.41 2.43 -11.01
C SER A 18 -1.41 2.13 -9.90
N ALA A 19 -1.55 2.70 -8.71
CA ALA A 19 -0.71 2.34 -7.56
C ALA A 19 -0.93 0.88 -7.13
N ALA A 20 -2.18 0.43 -7.02
CA ALA A 20 -2.50 -0.96 -6.69
C ALA A 20 -2.05 -1.94 -7.80
N ALA A 21 -2.27 -1.58 -9.07
CA ALA A 21 -1.86 -2.38 -10.22
C ALA A 21 -0.33 -2.43 -10.38
N SER A 22 0.39 -1.37 -10.03
CA SER A 22 1.86 -1.35 -10.06
C SER A 22 2.47 -2.25 -8.98
N VAL A 23 1.85 -2.33 -7.80
CA VAL A 23 2.25 -3.28 -6.74
C VAL A 23 1.97 -4.73 -7.15
N LEU A 24 0.82 -5.01 -7.77
CA LEU A 24 0.48 -6.33 -8.29
C LEU A 24 1.34 -6.74 -9.50
N GLY A 25 1.67 -5.78 -10.38
CA GLY A 25 2.56 -5.99 -11.52
C GLY A 25 4.01 -6.23 -11.10
N SER A 26 4.51 -5.45 -10.14
CA SER A 26 5.82 -5.68 -9.51
C SER A 26 5.89 -7.06 -8.86
N TRP A 27 4.81 -7.51 -8.20
CA TRP A 27 4.74 -8.87 -7.64
C TRP A 27 4.86 -9.94 -8.73
N GLN A 28 4.15 -9.82 -9.85
CA GLN A 28 4.23 -10.77 -10.96
C GLN A 28 5.62 -10.80 -11.60
N VAL A 29 6.25 -9.64 -11.80
CA VAL A 29 7.61 -9.56 -12.35
C VAL A 29 8.63 -10.19 -11.39
N CYS A 30 8.56 -9.87 -10.11
CA CYS A 30 9.44 -10.48 -9.11
C CYS A 30 9.23 -12.00 -9.00
N HIS A 31 7.98 -12.48 -9.06
CA HIS A 31 7.69 -13.91 -9.01
C HIS A 31 8.20 -14.65 -10.26
N ASN A 32 8.00 -14.11 -11.45
CA ASN A 32 8.48 -14.71 -12.70
C ASN A 32 10.01 -14.70 -12.79
N VAL A 33 10.67 -13.63 -12.35
CA VAL A 33 12.14 -13.56 -12.28
C VAL A 33 12.67 -14.55 -11.25
N CYS A 34 12.07 -14.66 -10.07
CA CYS A 34 12.46 -15.66 -9.06
C CYS A 34 12.29 -17.09 -9.58
N LEU A 35 11.17 -17.40 -10.25
CA LEU A 35 10.94 -18.72 -10.85
C LEU A 35 11.94 -19.03 -11.96
N ALA A 36 12.25 -18.07 -12.83
CA ALA A 36 13.25 -18.25 -13.89
C ALA A 36 14.65 -18.51 -13.34
N LEU A 37 15.04 -17.80 -12.27
CA LEU A 37 16.33 -17.98 -11.62
C LEU A 37 16.43 -19.36 -10.95
N ILE A 38 15.38 -19.79 -10.23
CA ILE A 38 15.30 -21.12 -9.62
C ILE A 38 15.37 -22.22 -10.69
N ALA A 39 14.64 -22.05 -11.80
CA ALA A 39 14.66 -22.98 -12.91
C ALA A 39 16.07 -23.11 -13.51
N ALA A 40 16.76 -21.99 -13.77
CA ALA A 40 18.13 -22.00 -14.29
C ALA A 40 19.12 -22.68 -13.32
N LEU A 41 19.02 -22.42 -12.02
CA LEU A 41 19.87 -23.02 -10.99
C LEU A 41 19.60 -24.53 -10.82
N SER A 42 18.35 -24.96 -11.01
CA SER A 42 17.97 -26.38 -10.97
C SER A 42 18.60 -27.22 -12.08
N VAL A 43 18.84 -26.64 -13.26
CA VAL A 43 19.53 -27.32 -14.38
C VAL A 43 20.99 -27.65 -14.03
N ILE A 44 21.61 -26.86 -13.16
CA ILE A 44 23.01 -27.03 -12.71
C ILE A 44 23.07 -27.90 -11.44
N GLY A 45 21.94 -28.43 -10.97
CA GLY A 45 21.85 -29.26 -9.76
C GLY A 45 21.94 -28.47 -8.45
N ILE A 46 21.87 -27.13 -8.50
CA ILE A 46 21.86 -26.28 -7.31
C ILE A 46 20.41 -26.12 -6.85
N SER A 47 19.98 -26.96 -5.91
CA SER A 47 18.72 -26.76 -5.22
C SER A 47 18.89 -25.66 -4.17
N LEU A 48 18.25 -24.51 -4.36
CA LEU A 48 18.11 -23.49 -3.32
C LEU A 48 17.18 -24.01 -2.21
N GLN A 49 17.73 -24.80 -1.28
CA GLN A 49 17.11 -25.06 0.01
C GLN A 49 17.39 -23.85 0.92
N GLY A 50 16.66 -22.78 0.67
CA GLY A 50 16.83 -21.51 1.37
C GLY A 50 15.95 -20.48 0.72
N MET A 51 14.99 -19.93 1.47
CA MET A 51 13.92 -19.09 0.97
C MET A 51 14.43 -18.01 -0.01
N PRO A 52 14.02 -18.02 -1.31
CA PRO A 52 14.38 -16.98 -2.29
C PRO A 52 13.91 -15.56 -1.89
N LEU A 53 13.15 -15.46 -0.79
CA LEU A 53 12.70 -14.24 -0.12
C LEU A 53 13.81 -13.43 0.58
N LEU A 54 15.01 -13.97 0.76
CA LEU A 54 16.09 -13.28 1.50
C LEU A 54 16.54 -11.99 0.80
N PHE A 55 16.52 -11.94 -0.53
CA PHE A 55 16.80 -10.73 -1.31
C PHE A 55 15.79 -9.61 -1.04
N PHE A 56 14.52 -9.96 -0.82
CA PHE A 56 13.48 -9.00 -0.48
C PHE A 56 13.69 -8.37 0.89
N THR A 57 14.31 -9.08 1.84
CA THR A 57 14.58 -8.52 3.18
C THR A 57 15.57 -7.35 3.14
N THR A 58 16.49 -7.35 2.18
CA THR A 58 17.47 -6.27 1.97
C THR A 58 16.80 -5.01 1.40
N ILE A 59 15.83 -5.17 0.51
CA ILE A 59 15.11 -4.07 -0.14
C ILE A 59 13.88 -3.62 0.68
N ALA A 60 13.31 -4.50 1.51
CA ALA A 60 12.14 -4.18 2.31
C ALA A 60 12.38 -2.99 3.24
N LYS A 61 13.57 -2.92 3.86
CA LYS A 61 13.95 -1.80 4.74
C LYS A 61 13.95 -0.44 4.03
N PRO A 62 14.69 -0.22 2.92
CA PRO A 62 14.67 1.06 2.22
C PRO A 62 13.29 1.39 1.64
N VAL A 63 12.55 0.40 1.12
CA VAL A 63 11.19 0.64 0.60
C VAL A 63 10.24 1.09 1.70
N TRP A 64 10.30 0.46 2.88
CA TRP A 64 9.50 0.87 4.03
C TRP A 64 9.86 2.29 4.50
N MET A 65 11.15 2.65 4.51
CA MET A 65 11.59 4.01 4.85
C MET A 65 11.04 5.06 3.87
N VAL A 66 11.03 4.75 2.57
CA VAL A 66 10.42 5.63 1.55
C VAL A 66 8.92 5.76 1.79
N ALA A 67 8.22 4.66 2.07
CA ALA A 67 6.78 4.70 2.39
C ALA A 67 6.49 5.53 3.66
N ALA A 68 7.29 5.36 4.71
CA ALA A 68 7.17 6.14 5.94
C ALA A 68 7.47 7.63 5.71
N ALA A 69 8.48 7.97 4.90
CA ALA A 69 8.79 9.35 4.54
C ALA A 69 7.66 10.00 3.72
N LEU A 70 7.14 9.30 2.72
CA LEU A 70 5.97 9.75 1.95
C LEU A 70 4.75 9.95 2.86
N LEU A 71 4.50 9.02 3.77
CA LEU A 71 3.43 9.14 4.76
C LEU A 71 3.63 10.40 5.61
N ALA A 72 4.83 10.67 6.11
CA ALA A 72 5.13 11.87 6.88
C ALA A 72 4.87 13.17 6.09
N VAL A 73 5.27 13.23 4.82
CA VAL A 73 4.98 14.37 3.92
C VAL A 73 3.48 14.54 3.74
N THR A 74 2.74 13.45 3.48
CA THR A 74 1.29 13.53 3.33
C THR A 74 0.61 13.95 4.64
N LEU A 75 1.12 13.51 5.79
CA LEU A 75 0.63 13.91 7.12
C LEU A 75 0.84 15.42 7.34
N PHE A 76 1.99 15.95 6.94
CA PHE A 76 2.25 17.39 6.97
C PHE A 76 1.26 18.17 6.09
N PHE A 77 0.98 17.69 4.88
CA PHE A 77 -0.06 18.29 4.02
C PHE A 77 -1.47 18.16 4.60
N TYR A 78 -1.77 17.05 5.28
CA TYR A 78 -3.04 16.86 5.97
C TYR A 78 -3.27 17.92 7.05
N PHE A 79 -2.27 18.18 7.89
CA PHE A 79 -2.39 19.20 8.94
C PHE A 79 -2.42 20.63 8.40
N THR A 80 -1.67 20.92 7.32
CA THR A 80 -1.58 22.27 6.75
C THR A 80 -2.76 22.62 5.85
N ARG A 81 -3.28 21.67 5.06
CA ARG A 81 -4.31 21.93 4.05
C ARG A 81 -5.65 21.27 4.33
N LYS A 82 -5.74 20.26 5.22
CA LYS A 82 -6.96 19.51 5.58
C LYS A 82 -7.79 18.96 4.41
N CYS A 83 -7.26 18.94 3.19
CA CYS A 83 -7.97 18.52 1.97
C CYS A 83 -7.97 17.00 1.74
N ILE A 84 -7.36 16.21 2.61
CA ILE A 84 -7.19 14.76 2.41
C ILE A 84 -8.20 14.01 3.27
N SER A 85 -8.76 12.93 2.71
CA SER A 85 -9.69 12.03 3.42
C SER A 85 -9.04 11.46 4.68
N PRO A 86 -9.70 11.58 5.85
CA PRO A 86 -9.21 10.96 7.09
C PRO A 86 -9.17 9.43 6.98
N GLY A 87 -10.12 8.81 6.25
CA GLY A 87 -10.11 7.37 6.00
C GLY A 87 -8.88 6.92 5.21
N LEU A 88 -8.46 7.70 4.20
CA LEU A 88 -7.26 7.41 3.40
C LEU A 88 -5.98 7.50 4.25
N MET A 89 -5.90 8.48 5.15
CA MET A 89 -4.77 8.62 6.07
C MET A 89 -4.68 7.44 7.03
N LEU A 90 -5.79 7.08 7.67
CA LEU A 90 -5.84 5.97 8.62
C LEU A 90 -5.45 4.64 7.95
N LEU A 91 -5.91 4.43 6.72
CA LEU A 91 -5.55 3.27 5.91
C LEU A 91 -4.03 3.22 5.65
N ASN A 92 -3.43 4.31 5.17
CA ASN A 92 -1.99 4.35 4.87
C ASN A 92 -1.13 4.19 6.13
N ILE A 93 -1.52 4.80 7.26
CA ILE A 93 -0.84 4.61 8.55
C ILE A 93 -0.89 3.14 8.97
N GLY A 94 -2.05 2.50 8.87
CA GLY A 94 -2.22 1.09 9.18
C GLY A 94 -1.37 0.17 8.30
N LEU A 95 -1.30 0.43 6.99
CA LEU A 95 -0.48 -0.33 6.04
C LEU A 95 1.03 -0.20 6.33
N VAL A 96 1.51 1.01 6.64
CA VAL A 96 2.92 1.22 7.00
C VAL A 96 3.24 0.55 8.34
N ALA A 97 2.35 0.63 9.33
CA ALA A 97 2.52 -0.02 10.63
C ALA A 97 2.50 -1.55 10.53
N ALA A 98 1.61 -2.12 9.71
CA ALA A 98 1.55 -3.56 9.46
C ALA A 98 2.73 -4.05 8.60
N GLY A 99 3.37 -3.18 7.80
CA GLY A 99 4.43 -3.55 6.86
C GLY A 99 5.86 -3.50 7.41
N VAL A 100 6.06 -3.42 8.73
CA VAL A 100 7.37 -3.17 9.35
C VAL A 100 8.37 -4.31 9.09
N PRO A 101 9.53 -4.06 8.44
CA PRO A 101 10.51 -5.10 8.07
C PRO A 101 11.68 -5.23 9.07
N PHE A 102 11.56 -4.70 10.29
CA PHE A 102 12.65 -4.68 11.26
C PHE A 102 12.76 -5.99 12.04
N GLN A 103 13.87 -6.70 11.87
CA GLN A 103 14.15 -7.93 12.62
C GLN A 103 14.28 -7.69 14.13
N ALA A 104 14.76 -6.52 14.55
CA ALA A 104 14.85 -6.15 15.97
C ALA A 104 13.48 -6.08 16.67
N LEU A 105 12.40 -5.87 15.90
CA LEU A 105 11.02 -5.79 16.39
C LEU A 105 10.26 -7.11 16.24
N GLN A 106 10.92 -8.20 15.84
CA GLN A 106 10.31 -9.53 15.75
C GLN A 106 9.56 -9.99 17.00
N PRO A 107 10.09 -9.83 18.24
CA PRO A 107 9.33 -10.25 19.42
C PRO A 107 8.04 -9.46 19.65
N GLN A 108 7.92 -8.26 19.08
CA GLN A 108 6.70 -7.43 19.13
C GLN A 108 5.96 -7.35 17.80
N ILE A 109 6.33 -8.13 16.77
CA ILE A 109 5.79 -7.96 15.41
C ILE A 109 4.27 -8.23 15.37
N ALA A 110 3.79 -9.13 16.23
CA ALA A 110 2.38 -9.41 16.40
C ALA A 110 1.58 -8.15 16.80
N LEU A 111 2.15 -7.28 17.65
CA LEU A 111 1.51 -6.03 18.04
C LEU A 111 1.42 -5.06 16.86
N PHE A 112 2.45 -4.99 16.01
CA PHE A 112 2.43 -4.16 14.79
C PHE A 112 1.41 -4.66 13.77
N TYR A 113 1.31 -5.98 13.58
CA TYR A 113 0.31 -6.58 12.69
C TYR A 113 -1.11 -6.39 13.21
N LEU A 114 -1.34 -6.58 14.51
CA LEU A 114 -2.67 -6.38 15.11
C LEU A 114 -3.08 -4.90 15.06
N SER A 115 -2.22 -4.00 15.53
CA SER A 115 -2.52 -2.56 15.52
C SER A 115 -2.67 -2.01 14.10
N GLY A 116 -1.75 -2.37 13.20
CA GLY A 116 -1.81 -2.00 11.79
C GLY A 116 -3.04 -2.56 11.09
N GLY A 117 -3.37 -3.84 11.33
CA GLY A 117 -4.54 -4.51 10.76
C GLY A 117 -5.86 -3.87 11.22
N VAL A 118 -5.97 -3.51 12.49
CA VAL A 118 -7.14 -2.79 13.03
C VAL A 118 -7.28 -1.41 12.38
N LEU A 119 -6.19 -0.66 12.25
CA LEU A 119 -6.18 0.64 11.57
C LEU A 119 -6.59 0.53 10.10
N VAL A 120 -6.08 -0.48 9.39
CA VAL A 120 -6.46 -0.76 8.00
C VAL A 120 -7.95 -1.06 7.90
N PHE A 121 -8.48 -1.90 8.79
CA PHE A 121 -9.90 -2.26 8.80
C PHE A 121 -10.79 -1.03 8.98
N PHE A 122 -10.54 -0.22 10.01
CA PHE A 122 -11.30 1.00 10.25
C PHE A 122 -11.10 2.04 9.14
N GLY A 123 -9.89 2.18 8.62
CA GLY A 123 -9.58 3.09 7.50
C GLY A 123 -10.33 2.71 6.23
N ALA A 124 -10.38 1.40 5.91
CA ALA A 124 -11.13 0.88 4.78
C ALA A 124 -12.65 1.11 4.95
N MET A 125 -13.18 0.86 6.15
CA MET A 125 -14.60 1.14 6.44
C MET A 125 -14.93 2.62 6.29
N ALA A 126 -14.11 3.52 6.82
CA ALA A 126 -14.27 4.96 6.67
C ALA A 126 -14.23 5.39 5.20
N LEU A 127 -13.27 4.87 4.42
CA LEU A 127 -13.20 5.12 2.98
C LEU A 127 -14.45 4.65 2.24
N VAL A 128 -14.95 3.44 2.53
CA VAL A 128 -16.17 2.92 1.91
C VAL A 128 -17.37 3.79 2.26
N GLN A 129 -17.49 4.25 3.50
CA GLN A 129 -18.55 5.16 3.93
C GLN A 129 -18.47 6.51 3.20
N GLU A 130 -17.29 7.12 3.14
CA GLU A 130 -17.06 8.35 2.39
C GLU A 130 -17.42 8.20 0.90
N TRP A 131 -17.04 7.07 0.30
CA TRP A 131 -17.38 6.76 -1.09
C TRP A 131 -18.89 6.60 -1.29
N ARG A 132 -19.58 5.93 -0.36
CA ARG A 132 -21.06 5.80 -0.40
C ARG A 132 -21.74 7.17 -0.29
N MET A 133 -21.25 8.05 0.57
CA MET A 133 -21.78 9.41 0.72
C MET A 133 -21.56 10.24 -0.56
N ARG A 134 -20.35 10.21 -1.13
CA ARG A 134 -20.03 10.90 -2.39
C ARG A 134 -20.87 10.41 -3.57
N ARG A 135 -21.21 9.11 -3.62
CA ARG A 135 -22.11 8.55 -4.65
C ARG A 135 -23.55 9.02 -4.46
N ARG A 136 -24.04 9.11 -3.22
CA ARG A 136 -25.41 9.59 -2.93
C ARG A 136 -25.61 11.05 -3.30
N CYS A 137 -24.65 11.94 -3.01
CA CYS A 137 -24.73 13.35 -3.44
C CYS A 137 -24.63 13.51 -4.96
N ALA A 138 -23.93 12.61 -5.67
CA ALA A 138 -23.79 12.69 -7.12
C ALA A 138 -25.08 12.35 -7.90
N HIS A 139 -26.03 11.66 -7.27
CA HIS A 139 -27.31 11.28 -7.86
C HIS A 139 -28.53 12.05 -7.32
N GLY A 140 -28.36 13.02 -6.42
CA GLY A 140 -29.49 13.62 -5.72
C GLY A 140 -29.31 15.03 -5.13
N CYS A 141 -28.29 15.80 -5.52
CA CYS A 141 -28.31 17.25 -5.25
C CYS A 141 -29.01 17.97 -6.41
N SER A 142 -30.34 18.07 -6.30
CA SER A 142 -31.12 19.14 -6.94
C SER A 142 -31.18 20.33 -6.01
#